data_AF-A0A3D4UJ37-F1
#
_entry.id   AF-A0A3D4UJ37-F1
#
_cell.length_a   1.000
_cell.length_b   1.000
_cell.length_c   1.000
_cell.angle_alpha   90.00
_cell.angle_beta   90.00
_cell.angle_gamma   90.00
#
_symmetry.space_group_name_H-M   'P 1'
#
loop_
_entity.id
_entity.type
_entity.pdbx_description
1 polymer ?
#
loop_
_entity_poly.entity_id
_entity_poly.type
_entity_poly.pdbx_seq_one_letter_code
_entity_poly.pdbx_strand_id
1 'polypeptide(L)' 'MTIEPINLDEKLSQFDKTWTPHIIAQLNGQQVKLAKLEGELTWHDHANEDELFLVLTGRL' A
#
# COMPACT_ATOMS: atom_id res chain seq x y z
N MET A 1 8.39 -11.07 22.74
CA MET A 1 7.31 -10.78 21.75
C MET A 1 7.67 -11.52 20.50
N THR A 2 6.80 -12.40 20.00
CA THR A 2 6.97 -12.96 18.65
C THR A 2 6.47 -11.92 17.66
N ILE A 3 7.27 -11.70 16.60
CA ILE A 3 6.83 -10.88 15.47
C ILE A 3 6.06 -11.83 14.56
N GLU A 4 4.76 -11.63 14.45
CA GLU A 4 3.92 -12.42 13.54
C GLU A 4 3.97 -11.81 12.13
N PRO A 5 4.14 -12.62 11.06
CA PRO A 5 4.05 -12.14 9.70
C PRO A 5 2.69 -11.52 9.39
N ILE A 6 2.67 -10.49 8.54
CA ILE A 6 1.42 -9.89 8.05
C ILE A 6 1.01 -10.62 6.76
N ASN A 7 -0.16 -11.25 6.79
CA ASN A 7 -0.76 -11.86 5.60
C ASN A 7 -1.40 -10.76 4.72
N LEU A 8 -0.85 -10.52 3.53
CA LEU A 8 -1.34 -9.46 2.64
C LEU A 8 -2.72 -9.78 2.05
N ASP A 9 -3.00 -11.04 1.72
CA ASP A 9 -4.29 -11.45 1.16
C ASP A 9 -5.43 -11.22 2.17
N GLU A 10 -5.19 -11.57 3.43
CA GLU A 10 -6.14 -11.32 4.53
C GLU A 10 -6.40 -9.82 4.74
N LYS A 11 -5.37 -8.98 4.63
CA LYS A 11 -5.54 -7.52 4.74
C LYS A 11 -6.25 -6.94 3.51
N LEU A 12 -5.95 -7.43 2.31
CA LEU A 12 -6.61 -7.00 1.07
C LEU A 12 -8.08 -7.40 1.02
N SER A 13 -8.49 -8.49 1.69
CA SER A 13 -9.89 -8.89 1.77
C SER A 13 -10.74 -8.04 2.71
N GLN A 14 -10.12 -7.15 3.50
CA GLN A 14 -10.82 -6.32 4.49
C GLN A 14 -11.36 -5.00 3.90
N PHE A 15 -11.02 -4.67 2.65
CA PHE A 15 -11.49 -3.44 2.00
C PHE A 15 -11.59 -3.63 0.49
N ASP A 16 -12.59 -2.98 -0.14
CA ASP A 16 -12.79 -3.03 -1.60
C ASP A 16 -12.66 -1.68 -2.29
N LYS A 17 -12.61 -0.60 -1.52
CA LYS A 17 -12.55 0.76 -2.06
C LYS A 17 -11.22 1.01 -2.77
N THR A 18 -11.28 1.55 -3.98
CA THR A 18 -10.10 1.96 -4.74
C THR A 18 -9.56 3.31 -4.25
N TRP A 19 -8.29 3.59 -4.58
CA TRP A 19 -7.60 4.84 -4.26
C TRP A 19 -7.65 5.24 -2.76
N THR A 20 -7.74 4.24 -1.89
CA THR A 20 -7.80 4.42 -0.44
C THR A 20 -6.66 3.61 0.19
N PRO A 21 -5.47 4.19 0.37
CA PRO A 21 -4.34 3.47 0.97
C PRO A 21 -4.59 3.16 2.45
N HIS A 22 -4.34 1.91 2.85
CA HIS A 22 -4.44 1.42 4.22
C HIS A 22 -3.04 1.10 4.77
N ILE A 23 -2.64 1.74 5.87
CA ILE A 23 -1.35 1.46 6.53
C ILE A 23 -1.44 0.13 7.26
N ILE A 24 -0.56 -0.81 6.93
CA ILE A 24 -0.52 -2.16 7.54
C ILE A 24 0.68 -2.36 8.48
N ALA A 25 1.73 -1.56 8.33
CA ALA A 25 2.91 -1.61 9.18
C ALA A 25 3.62 -0.25 9.19
N GLN A 26 4.45 -0.05 10.22
CA GLN A 26 5.36 1.08 10.32
C GLN A 26 6.73 0.57 10.75
N LEU A 27 7.78 1.10 10.14
CA LEU A 27 9.17 0.74 10.43
C LEU A 27 10.04 1.95 10.14
N ASN A 28 10.89 2.36 11.09
CA ASN A 28 11.93 3.38 10.88
C ASN A 28 11.43 4.70 10.23
N GLY A 29 10.18 5.10 10.50
CA GLY A 29 9.55 6.30 9.93
C GLY A 29 8.88 6.09 8.57
N GLN A 30 8.98 4.90 7.97
CA GLN A 30 8.23 4.52 6.77
C GLN A 30 6.91 3.84 7.12
N GLN A 31 5.96 3.96 6.21
CA GLN A 31 4.68 3.25 6.25
C GLN A 31 4.63 2.24 5.12
N VAL A 32 4.20 1.02 5.43
CA VAL A 32 3.81 0.04 4.40
C VAL A 32 2.31 0.14 4.22
N LYS A 33 1.87 0.42 2.99
CA LYS A 33 0.47 0.64 2.64
C LYS A 33 -0.01 -0.41 1.64
N LEU A 34 -1.28 -0.79 1.74
CA LEU A 34 -1.99 -1.54 0.71
C LEU A 34 -3.05 -0.65 0.07
N ALA A 35 -3.18 -0.70 -1.25
CA ALA A 35 -4.19 0.02 -2.00
C ALA A 35 -4.65 -0.82 -3.20
N LYS A 36 -5.93 -0.70 -3.55
CA LYS A 36 -6.49 -1.17 -4.82
C LYS A 36 -6.59 0.04 -5.75
N LEU A 37 -6.04 -0.07 -6.97
CA LEU A 37 -5.99 1.03 -7.93
C LEU A 37 -6.81 0.67 -9.17
N GLU A 38 -7.55 1.64 -9.71
CA GLU A 38 -8.33 1.46 -10.94
C GLU A 38 -8.48 2.78 -11.69
N GLY A 39 -8.23 2.76 -13.01
CA GLY A 39 -8.28 3.96 -13.83
C GLY A 39 -7.03 4.82 -13.67
N GLU A 40 -7.22 6.14 -13.67
CA GLU A 40 -6.12 7.11 -13.72
C GLU A 40 -5.82 7.72 -12.35
N LEU A 41 -4.53 8.01 -12.13
CA LEU A 41 -4.05 8.79 -11.00
C LEU A 41 -3.72 10.21 -11.48
N THR A 42 -4.12 11.21 -10.71
CA THR A 42 -3.74 12.60 -10.98
C THR A 42 -2.23 12.77 -10.86
N TRP A 43 -1.62 13.52 -11.78
CA TRP A 43 -0.21 13.89 -11.70
C TRP A 43 0.11 14.61 -10.39
N HIS A 44 1.12 14.13 -9.68
CA HIS A 44 1.66 14.72 -8.45
C HIS A 44 3.12 14.28 -8.25
N ASP A 45 3.79 14.91 -7.30
CA ASP A 45 5.15 14.58 -6.89
C ASP A 45 5.29 14.61 -5.36
N HIS A 46 6.32 13.92 -4.89
CA HIS A 46 6.75 13.92 -3.50
C HIS A 46 8.13 14.56 -3.41
N ALA A 47 8.20 15.84 -3.02
CA ALA A 47 9.43 16.62 -3.08
C ALA A 47 10.58 16.11 -2.17
N ASN A 48 10.26 15.31 -1.14
CA ASN A 48 11.21 14.94 -0.08
C ASN A 48 11.32 13.42 0.16
N GLU A 49 10.61 12.61 -0.62
CA GLU A 49 10.58 11.16 -0.43
C GLU A 49 10.42 10.44 -1.76
N ASP A 50 11.09 9.30 -1.87
CA ASP A 50 10.79 8.32 -2.93
C ASP A 50 9.58 7.48 -2.51
N GLU A 51 8.75 7.09 -3.49
CA GLU A 51 7.66 6.14 -3.26
C GLU A 51 7.91 4.84 -4.04
N LEU A 52 7.92 3.72 -3.31
CA LEU A 52 8.08 2.39 -3.89
C LEU A 52 6.70 1.77 -4.15
N PHE A 53 6.51 1.30 -5.38
CA PHE A 53 5.35 0.51 -5.77
C PHE A 53 5.73 -0.94 -6.00
N LEU A 54 5.06 -1.85 -5.27
CA LEU A 54 5.11 -3.29 -5.50
C LEU A 54 3.75 -3.77 -6.00
N VAL A 55 3.68 -4.15 -7.28
CA VAL A 55 2.44 -4.66 -7.88
C VAL A 55 2.26 -6.12 -7.47
N LEU A 56 1.28 -6.37 -6.61
CA LEU A 56 0.93 -7.74 -6.17
C LEU A 56 0.09 -8.48 -7.22
N THR A 57 -0.79 -7.76 -7.94
CA THR A 57 -1.65 -8.31 -9.00
C THR A 57 -2.04 -7.20 -9.97
N GLY A 58 -2.14 -7.54 -11.26
CA GLY A 58 -2.49 -6.58 -12.31
C GLY A 58 -1.28 -5.87 -12.90
N ARG A 59 -1.47 -4.63 -13.34
CA ARG A 59 -0.43 -3.78 -13.93
C ARG A 59 -0.63 -2.33 -13.50
N LEU A 60 0.47 -1.70 -13.11
CA LEU A 60 0.58 -0.27 -12.84
C LEU A 60 1.49 0.36 -13.91
#